data_AF-A0A1Y3W1N4-F1
#
_entry.id   AF-A0A1Y3W1N4-F1
#
_cell.length_a   1.000
_cell.length_b   1.000
_cell.length_c   1.000
_cell.angle_alpha   90.00
_cell.angle_beta   90.00
_cell.angle_gamma   90.00
#
_symmetry.space_group_name_H-M   'P 1'
#
loop_
_entity.id
_entity.type
_entity.pdbx_description
1 polymer ?
#
loop_
_entity_poly.entity_id
_entity_poly.type
_entity_poly.pdbx_seq_one_letter_code
_entity_poly.pdbx_strand_id
1 'polypeptide(L)'
;MQNMKQIFLTVLLGGCLGGLFSGCTDEDMSGKTTEDTLGVRVNLGSRAKLDGSDIEISSLKVYAFWGEEQVGYHELTSSEQEKGSFMMDVVQKTMSEQEMAFYAIADDKVVEYERGQGFSKNMSRADLEQIAFTSVINDEKLPLTCRGEVEITVSGGVENGAEGHEGHLIVNKDKPVELKLSYPAGKLELYFAKGPNVNSDGLVVKSAKVLRNGMREKNYVFPVSLDKLQAVGRYPADKPINLKNNGVVAKTLENKTTNADDYELLMEGNVFLFENPYGSKDNNVDQPGDNDGNVIEIVYTVNGGNERTKEVYLPAIERGKCYQVLCWVDYRGTVIVTYKVLPWETEDIYELDGGEHPSYNCTLDGDKDNTDVWVSVTDPVLPRDREGAVNFRFKMNSKQQWTPTLRNSVGFKMAVMRVTDEMLMPDSAIDEGEYIITIWPTEDSKVGDVTYLEITSRSLTGEFEPLLINTDKKWGSDSQTLIKIVRVEQQSTK
;
A
#
# COMPACT_ATOMS: atom_id res chain seq x y z
N MET A 1 -12.53 -56.68 52.47
CA MET A 1 -12.82 -55.25 52.25
C MET A 1 -11.88 -54.81 51.12
N GLN A 2 -12.26 -55.02 49.86
CA GLN A 2 -12.88 -54.05 48.92
C GLN A 2 -12.04 -52.76 48.78
N ASN A 3 -11.67 -52.19 47.61
CA ASN A 3 -11.73 -52.42 46.15
C ASN A 3 -11.03 -51.14 45.60
N MET A 4 -9.93 -51.09 44.83
CA MET A 4 -9.66 -51.46 43.42
C MET A 4 -10.71 -51.05 42.36
N LYS A 5 -10.30 -50.22 41.39
CA LYS A 5 -10.51 -50.32 39.90
C LYS A 5 -9.88 -49.09 39.20
N GLN A 6 -8.75 -49.23 38.46
CA GLN A 6 -8.53 -49.59 37.03
C GLN A 6 -8.39 -48.32 36.15
N ILE A 7 -7.24 -47.93 35.57
CA ILE A 7 -6.30 -48.54 34.56
C ILE A 7 -6.95 -48.70 33.18
N PHE A 8 -6.43 -48.04 32.13
CA PHE A 8 -5.64 -48.68 31.05
C PHE A 8 -5.00 -47.67 30.07
N LEU A 9 -3.68 -47.82 29.91
CA LEU A 9 -2.83 -47.36 28.81
C LEU A 9 -2.73 -48.54 27.82
N THR A 10 -2.80 -48.30 26.51
CA THR A 10 -2.46 -49.33 25.51
C THR A 10 -1.71 -48.68 24.35
N VAL A 11 -0.46 -49.14 24.17
CA VAL A 11 0.38 -48.97 22.98
C VAL A 11 0.11 -50.16 22.06
N LEU A 12 -0.04 -49.91 20.76
CA LEU A 12 0.19 -50.94 19.74
C LEU A 12 0.77 -50.31 18.47
N LEU A 13 1.92 -50.86 18.07
CA LEU A 13 2.72 -50.56 16.89
C LEU A 13 2.07 -51.07 15.60
N GLY A 14 2.40 -50.41 14.48
CA GLY A 14 2.75 -51.09 13.23
C GLY A 14 2.03 -50.62 11.97
N GLY A 15 2.80 -50.12 10.98
CA GLY A 15 2.40 -50.13 9.57
C GLY A 15 2.93 -48.97 8.72
N CYS A 16 4.16 -49.10 8.21
CA CYS A 16 4.59 -48.36 7.02
C CYS A 16 3.92 -48.95 5.74
N LEU A 17 3.82 -48.10 4.70
CA LEU A 17 3.62 -48.37 3.27
C LEU A 17 2.18 -48.50 2.72
N GLY A 18 1.78 -47.46 1.98
CA GLY A 18 1.35 -47.54 0.56
C GLY A 18 -0.04 -48.08 0.24
N GLY A 19 -0.83 -47.30 -0.53
CA GLY A 19 -2.00 -47.84 -1.24
C GLY A 19 -3.04 -46.82 -1.69
N LEU A 20 -2.98 -46.52 -2.99
CA LEU A 20 -3.89 -45.74 -3.83
C LEU A 20 -5.39 -46.14 -3.77
N PHE A 21 -6.24 -45.12 -4.03
CA PHE A 21 -7.58 -45.08 -4.63
C PHE A 21 -8.58 -46.23 -4.37
N SER A 22 -9.76 -45.87 -3.84
CA SER A 22 -11.03 -45.77 -4.61
C SER A 22 -12.25 -45.97 -3.70
N GLY A 23 -13.25 -45.11 -3.84
CA GLY A 23 -14.57 -45.30 -3.25
C GLY A 23 -15.36 -44.01 -3.14
N CYS A 24 -16.01 -43.60 -4.24
CA CYS A 24 -17.10 -42.63 -4.20
C CYS A 24 -18.20 -43.10 -3.27
N THR A 25 -18.53 -42.29 -2.28
CA THR A 25 -19.89 -42.18 -1.73
C THR A 25 -20.18 -40.70 -1.54
N ASP A 26 -21.18 -40.22 -2.27
CA ASP A 26 -21.85 -38.95 -2.00
C ASP A 26 -22.43 -39.02 -0.59
N GLU A 27 -21.74 -38.39 0.37
CA GLU A 27 -22.32 -38.01 1.65
C GLU A 27 -22.38 -36.49 1.67
N ASP A 28 -23.59 -35.94 1.82
CA ASP A 28 -23.86 -34.54 2.06
C ASP A 28 -22.91 -34.00 3.14
N MET A 29 -21.96 -33.15 2.73
CA MET A 29 -21.05 -32.47 3.65
C MET A 29 -21.78 -31.31 4.33
N SER A 30 -22.65 -31.64 5.29
CA SER A 30 -23.04 -30.68 6.31
C SER A 30 -22.10 -30.80 7.53
N GLY A 31 -21.25 -29.80 7.71
CA GLY A 31 -20.78 -29.37 9.03
C GLY A 31 -19.70 -30.21 9.73
N LYS A 32 -18.54 -30.43 9.09
CA LYS A 32 -17.30 -30.71 9.83
C LYS A 32 -16.36 -29.50 9.75
N THR A 33 -16.14 -28.85 10.88
CA THR A 33 -15.08 -27.87 11.08
C THR A 33 -13.75 -28.63 11.20
N THR A 34 -12.81 -28.39 10.31
CA THR A 34 -11.39 -28.74 10.51
C THR A 34 -10.70 -27.52 11.12
N GLU A 35 -10.08 -27.68 12.27
CA GLU A 35 -9.30 -26.62 12.91
C GLU A 35 -7.84 -26.71 12.43
N ASP A 36 -7.62 -26.38 11.16
CA ASP A 36 -6.28 -26.25 10.59
C ASP A 36 -5.90 -24.76 10.50
N THR A 37 -4.61 -24.46 10.66
CA THR A 37 -4.07 -23.10 10.52
C THR A 37 -3.67 -22.86 9.07
N LEU A 38 -4.17 -21.77 8.49
CA LEU A 38 -3.89 -21.34 7.12
C LEU A 38 -3.00 -20.10 7.15
N GLY A 39 -2.02 -20.05 6.25
CA GLY A 39 -1.27 -18.83 5.96
C GLY A 39 -1.98 -18.01 4.89
N VAL A 40 -2.28 -16.75 5.19
CA VAL A 40 -2.84 -15.78 4.25
C VAL A 40 -1.81 -14.70 3.97
N ARG A 41 -1.56 -14.41 2.70
CA ARG A 41 -0.76 -13.25 2.32
C ARG A 41 -1.59 -11.97 2.46
N VAL A 42 -1.07 -11.01 3.20
CA VAL A 42 -1.71 -9.70 3.40
C VAL A 42 -0.83 -8.61 2.80
N ASN A 43 -1.40 -7.79 1.92
CA ASN A 43 -0.76 -6.64 1.31
C ASN A 43 -1.25 -5.35 1.97
N LEU A 44 -0.32 -4.41 2.15
CA LEU A 44 -0.58 -3.15 2.83
C LEU A 44 -0.55 -1.98 1.86
N GLY A 45 -1.73 -1.54 1.42
CA GLY A 45 -1.84 -0.26 0.72
C GLY A 45 -2.08 0.85 1.72
N SER A 46 -1.17 1.82 1.84
CA SER A 46 -1.55 3.08 2.47
C SER A 46 -2.18 3.97 1.40
N ARG A 47 -3.33 4.57 1.72
CA ARG A 47 -3.86 5.62 0.85
C ARG A 47 -3.12 6.92 0.99
N ALA A 48 -2.12 7.06 1.87
CA ALA A 48 -1.59 8.37 2.24
C ALA A 48 -0.20 8.70 1.70
N LYS A 49 0.04 9.98 1.43
CA LYS A 49 1.31 10.58 1.04
C LYS A 49 1.26 12.01 1.55
N LEU A 50 1.85 12.25 2.72
CA LEU A 50 2.16 13.62 3.09
C LEU A 50 3.31 14.10 2.20
N ASP A 51 3.10 15.21 1.50
CA ASP A 51 4.13 16.14 1.00
C ASP A 51 5.43 15.57 0.38
N GLY A 52 5.37 14.39 -0.25
CA GLY A 52 6.53 13.78 -0.89
C GLY A 52 7.44 13.00 0.06
N SER A 53 7.03 12.78 1.30
CA SER A 53 7.60 11.76 2.18
C SER A 53 6.78 10.46 2.07
N ASP A 54 7.46 9.33 1.92
CA ASP A 54 6.83 8.02 2.08
C ASP A 54 6.22 7.95 3.49
N ILE A 55 4.99 7.45 3.66
CA ILE A 55 4.44 7.32 5.02
C ILE A 55 5.29 6.32 5.79
N GLU A 56 5.99 6.81 6.79
CA GLU A 56 6.60 5.95 7.79
C GLU A 56 5.54 5.50 8.80
N ILE A 57 5.13 4.22 8.74
CA ILE A 57 4.29 3.60 9.78
C ILE A 57 5.20 3.00 10.86
N SER A 58 4.97 3.36 12.13
CA SER A 58 5.80 2.91 13.25
C SER A 58 5.29 1.63 13.92
N SER A 59 3.98 1.37 13.84
CA SER A 59 3.33 0.14 14.29
C SER A 59 2.20 -0.25 13.34
N LEU A 60 1.88 -1.54 13.26
CA LEU A 60 0.66 -2.02 12.59
C LEU A 60 0.14 -3.27 13.30
N LYS A 61 -1.15 -3.28 13.61
CA LYS A 61 -1.88 -4.45 14.14
C LYS A 61 -2.99 -4.83 13.18
N VAL A 62 -3.10 -6.12 12.87
CA VAL A 62 -4.11 -6.68 11.97
C VAL A 62 -4.87 -7.80 12.67
N TYR A 63 -6.18 -7.76 12.60
CA TYR A 63 -7.10 -8.72 13.19
C TYR A 63 -7.96 -9.35 12.10
N ALA A 64 -8.22 -10.65 12.21
CA ALA A 64 -9.12 -11.38 11.31
C ALA A 64 -10.24 -12.03 12.12
N PHE A 65 -11.48 -11.92 11.63
CA PHE A 65 -12.68 -12.48 12.27
C PHE A 65 -13.50 -13.32 11.31
N TRP A 66 -14.01 -14.45 11.80
CA TRP A 66 -15.08 -15.20 11.16
C TRP A 66 -16.36 -15.01 12.00
N GLY A 67 -17.31 -14.24 11.48
CA GLY A 67 -18.42 -13.74 12.28
C GLY A 67 -17.92 -12.84 13.43
N GLU A 68 -18.14 -13.28 14.67
CA GLU A 68 -17.67 -12.61 15.91
C GLU A 68 -16.40 -13.26 16.50
N GLU A 69 -16.00 -14.44 15.99
CA GLU A 69 -14.85 -15.17 16.51
C GLU A 69 -13.57 -14.63 15.89
N GLN A 70 -12.60 -14.26 16.73
CA GLN A 70 -11.27 -13.89 16.26
C GLN A 70 -10.53 -15.13 15.78
N VAL A 71 -10.15 -15.15 14.51
CA VAL A 71 -9.47 -16.28 13.86
C VAL A 71 -8.02 -15.98 13.51
N GLY A 72 -7.58 -14.73 13.63
CA GLY A 72 -6.18 -14.37 13.43
C GLY A 72 -5.81 -13.03 14.09
N TYR A 73 -4.52 -12.88 14.38
CA TYR A 73 -3.89 -11.64 14.82
C TYR A 73 -2.46 -11.57 14.33
N HIS A 74 -2.05 -10.41 13.82
CA HIS A 74 -0.65 -10.12 13.56
C HIS A 74 -0.28 -8.72 14.02
N GLU A 75 0.90 -8.57 14.60
CA GLU A 75 1.51 -7.28 14.89
C GLU A 75 2.82 -7.21 14.15
N LEU A 76 2.96 -6.23 13.27
CA LEU A 76 4.09 -6.18 12.37
C LEU A 76 5.38 -5.88 13.11
N THR A 77 6.42 -6.55 12.64
CA THR A 77 7.81 -6.24 12.94
C THR A 77 8.34 -5.15 11.99
N SER A 78 9.41 -4.47 12.38
CA SER A 78 10.05 -3.44 11.54
C SER A 78 10.50 -3.98 10.18
N SER A 79 10.91 -5.24 10.09
CA SER A 79 11.32 -5.88 8.83
C SER A 79 10.14 -6.23 7.91
N GLU A 80 8.92 -6.39 8.43
CA GLU A 80 7.70 -6.57 7.63
C GLU A 80 7.15 -5.24 7.13
N GLN A 81 7.33 -4.16 7.91
CA GLN A 81 6.98 -2.80 7.50
C GLN A 81 7.76 -2.37 6.24
N GLU A 82 9.05 -2.68 6.17
CA GLU A 82 9.91 -2.40 5.02
C GLU A 82 9.48 -3.18 3.74
N LYS A 83 8.77 -4.30 3.88
CA LYS A 83 8.36 -5.16 2.76
C LYS A 83 6.99 -4.82 2.18
N GLY A 84 6.16 -4.04 2.90
CA GLY A 84 4.79 -3.69 2.49
C GLY A 84 3.81 -4.88 2.41
N SER A 85 4.24 -6.08 2.81
CA SER A 85 3.42 -7.30 2.82
C SER A 85 3.93 -8.27 3.88
N PHE A 86 3.04 -9.12 4.38
CA PHE A 86 3.38 -10.12 5.40
C PHE A 86 2.45 -11.35 5.30
N MET A 87 2.86 -12.44 5.93
CA MET A 87 2.04 -13.64 6.09
C MET A 87 1.32 -13.58 7.43
N MET A 88 0.02 -13.86 7.41
CA MET A 88 -0.82 -13.89 8.61
C MET A 88 -1.44 -15.27 8.75
N ASP A 89 -1.29 -15.87 9.92
CA ASP A 89 -1.97 -17.11 10.24
C ASP A 89 -3.42 -16.85 10.62
N VAL A 90 -4.33 -17.61 10.00
CA VAL A 90 -5.76 -17.61 10.31
C VAL A 90 -6.27 -19.03 10.51
N VAL A 91 -7.20 -19.20 11.44
CA VAL A 91 -7.84 -20.50 11.71
C VAL A 91 -8.92 -20.76 10.65
N GLN A 92 -8.82 -21.91 9.98
CA GLN A 92 -9.86 -22.40 9.08
C GLN A 92 -11.14 -22.74 9.85
N LYS A 93 -12.30 -22.33 9.31
CA LYS A 93 -13.61 -22.65 9.88
C LYS A 93 -14.48 -23.48 8.93
N THR A 94 -14.24 -23.40 7.63
CA THR A 94 -14.95 -24.20 6.62
C THR A 94 -13.97 -24.90 5.67
N MET A 95 -14.39 -26.01 5.06
CA MET A 95 -13.61 -26.76 4.07
C MET A 95 -13.59 -26.12 2.67
N SER A 96 -14.28 -25.00 2.48
CA SER A 96 -14.57 -24.37 1.19
C SER A 96 -14.23 -22.88 1.25
N GLU A 97 -15.16 -21.99 0.86
CA GLU A 97 -15.04 -20.55 1.04
C GLU A 97 -15.44 -20.13 2.45
N GLN A 98 -14.74 -19.13 2.98
CA GLN A 98 -15.06 -18.47 4.24
C GLN A 98 -14.88 -16.96 4.11
N GLU A 99 -15.94 -16.22 4.42
CA GLU A 99 -15.91 -14.77 4.48
C GLU A 99 -15.32 -14.33 5.83
N MET A 100 -14.28 -13.48 5.77
CA MET A 100 -13.58 -12.97 6.95
C MET A 100 -13.58 -11.45 6.95
N ALA A 101 -13.78 -10.87 8.15
CA ALA A 101 -13.60 -9.44 8.37
C ALA A 101 -12.18 -9.16 8.87
N PHE A 102 -11.48 -8.27 8.17
CA PHE A 102 -10.15 -7.79 8.54
C PHE A 102 -10.22 -6.36 9.08
N TYR A 103 -9.51 -6.13 10.18
CA TYR A 103 -9.32 -4.80 10.78
C TYR A 103 -7.83 -4.54 10.88
N ALA A 104 -7.38 -3.36 10.46
CA ALA A 104 -6.00 -2.96 10.59
C ALA A 104 -5.88 -1.55 11.17
N ILE A 105 -4.92 -1.37 12.08
CA ILE A 105 -4.57 -0.05 12.61
C ILE A 105 -3.06 0.12 12.68
N ALA A 106 -2.58 1.19 12.05
CA ALA A 106 -1.22 1.67 12.13
C ALA A 106 -1.10 2.88 13.05
N ASP A 107 0.05 3.00 13.71
CA ASP A 107 0.40 4.10 14.61
C ASP A 107 -0.63 4.30 15.73
N ASP A 108 -1.09 3.19 16.34
CA ASP A 108 -2.16 3.17 17.33
C ASP A 108 -1.85 3.95 18.63
N LYS A 109 -0.68 4.55 18.77
CA LYS A 109 -0.26 5.32 19.97
C LYS A 109 -0.21 6.83 19.75
N VAL A 110 -0.66 7.34 18.60
CA VAL A 110 -0.64 8.78 18.27
C VAL A 110 -1.91 9.53 18.69
N VAL A 111 -2.84 8.85 19.36
CA VAL A 111 -4.12 9.39 19.84
C VAL A 111 -4.38 8.99 21.28
N GLU A 112 -5.24 9.75 21.96
CA GLU A 112 -5.76 9.37 23.28
C GLU A 112 -7.11 8.68 23.12
N TYR A 113 -7.20 7.41 23.53
CA TYR A 113 -8.44 6.64 23.48
C TYR A 113 -9.41 7.00 24.61
N GLU A 114 -10.70 6.71 24.40
CA GLU A 114 -11.65 6.74 25.51
C GLU A 114 -11.16 5.85 26.67
N ARG A 115 -11.48 6.27 27.89
CA ARG A 115 -10.93 5.66 29.11
C ARG A 115 -11.15 4.14 29.13
N GLY A 116 -10.05 3.40 29.20
CA GLY A 116 -10.07 1.94 29.30
C GLY A 116 -10.13 1.23 27.95
N GLN A 117 -10.12 1.96 26.83
CA GLN A 117 -10.00 1.38 25.50
C GLN A 117 -8.53 1.33 25.05
N GLY A 118 -8.28 0.48 24.06
CA GLY A 118 -6.97 0.30 23.44
C GLY A 118 -6.92 -1.00 22.65
N PHE A 119 -5.80 -1.22 21.97
CA PHE A 119 -5.58 -2.40 21.13
C PHE A 119 -4.74 -3.44 21.85
N SER A 120 -5.22 -4.69 21.86
CA SER A 120 -4.50 -5.83 22.42
C SER A 120 -4.66 -7.05 21.50
N LYS A 121 -3.81 -8.07 21.66
CA LYS A 121 -3.84 -9.27 20.80
C LYS A 121 -5.22 -9.96 20.73
N ASN A 122 -5.92 -10.03 21.85
CA ASN A 122 -7.21 -10.70 21.95
C ASN A 122 -8.31 -9.65 22.07
N MET A 123 -9.15 -9.51 21.05
CA MET A 123 -10.27 -8.59 21.06
C MET A 123 -11.51 -9.25 20.49
N SER A 124 -12.68 -8.90 21.02
CA SER A 124 -13.92 -9.20 20.31
C SER A 124 -14.11 -8.21 19.16
N ARG A 125 -14.82 -8.64 18.12
CA ARG A 125 -15.19 -7.75 17.01
C ARG A 125 -16.01 -6.56 17.51
N ALA A 126 -16.96 -6.82 18.41
CA ALA A 126 -17.79 -5.79 19.04
C ALA A 126 -16.97 -4.74 19.81
N ASP A 127 -15.88 -5.13 20.48
CA ASP A 127 -15.00 -4.19 21.19
C ASP A 127 -14.21 -3.34 20.19
N LEU A 128 -13.62 -3.95 19.14
CA LEU A 128 -12.88 -3.24 18.09
C LEU A 128 -13.74 -2.17 17.41
N GLU A 129 -14.99 -2.51 17.08
CA GLU A 129 -15.95 -1.59 16.44
C GLU A 129 -16.47 -0.49 17.37
N GLN A 130 -16.11 -0.51 18.64
CA GLN A 130 -16.46 0.52 19.63
C GLN A 130 -15.26 1.38 20.05
N ILE A 131 -14.04 1.05 19.60
CA ILE A 131 -12.86 1.86 19.94
C ILE A 131 -13.00 3.25 19.33
N ALA A 132 -12.87 4.25 20.19
CA ALA A 132 -12.89 5.66 19.85
C ALA A 132 -11.76 6.41 20.55
N PHE A 133 -11.32 7.50 19.94
CA PHE A 133 -10.33 8.42 20.49
C PHE A 133 -10.90 9.81 20.66
N THR A 134 -10.40 10.53 21.65
CA THR A 134 -10.90 11.85 22.07
C THR A 134 -9.99 12.99 21.63
N SER A 135 -8.72 12.70 21.34
CA SER A 135 -7.73 13.70 20.92
C SER A 135 -6.61 13.08 20.08
N VAL A 136 -5.90 13.93 19.35
CA VAL A 136 -4.68 13.57 18.62
C VAL A 136 -3.50 14.15 19.37
N ILE A 137 -2.50 13.31 19.67
CA ILE A 137 -1.34 13.74 20.47
C ILE A 137 -0.55 14.75 19.65
N ASN A 138 -0.35 15.95 20.23
CA ASN A 138 0.33 17.10 19.64
C ASN A 138 -0.23 17.60 18.29
N ASP A 139 -1.40 17.13 17.85
CA ASP A 139 -1.94 17.39 16.50
C ASP A 139 -0.92 17.06 15.37
N GLU A 140 0.00 16.12 15.59
CA GLU A 140 1.07 15.79 14.63
C GLU A 140 0.63 14.78 13.58
N LYS A 141 0.07 13.65 14.01
CA LYS A 141 -0.22 12.48 13.16
C LYS A 141 -1.49 11.76 13.61
N LEU A 142 -2.28 11.27 12.66
CA LEU A 142 -3.41 10.37 12.92
C LEU A 142 -3.01 8.91 12.71
N PRO A 143 -3.67 7.95 13.40
CA PRO A 143 -3.53 6.55 13.05
C PRO A 143 -4.13 6.30 11.67
N LEU A 144 -3.65 5.25 11.03
CA LEU A 144 -4.13 4.79 9.73
C LEU A 144 -4.95 3.52 9.93
N THR A 145 -6.14 3.44 9.34
CA THR A 145 -7.12 2.40 9.67
C THR A 145 -7.72 1.75 8.44
N CYS A 146 -8.04 0.46 8.53
CA CYS A 146 -8.79 -0.27 7.50
C CYS A 146 -9.80 -1.22 8.15
N ARG A 147 -10.98 -1.33 7.54
CA ARG A 147 -11.93 -2.43 7.75
C ARG A 147 -12.30 -2.96 6.37
N GLY A 148 -12.20 -4.27 6.16
CA GLY A 148 -12.60 -4.93 4.91
C GLY A 148 -13.19 -6.31 5.16
N GLU A 149 -14.06 -6.76 4.27
CA GLU A 149 -14.57 -8.13 4.24
C GLU A 149 -13.99 -8.82 3.01
N VAL A 150 -13.40 -10.00 3.22
CA VAL A 150 -12.68 -10.74 2.19
C VAL A 150 -13.07 -12.21 2.23
N GLU A 151 -13.41 -12.74 1.07
CA GLU A 151 -13.63 -14.17 0.88
C GLU A 151 -12.30 -14.89 0.69
N ILE A 152 -12.09 -15.94 1.48
CA ILE A 152 -10.90 -16.79 1.41
C ILE A 152 -11.32 -18.17 0.92
N THR A 153 -10.75 -18.58 -0.21
CA THR A 153 -10.95 -19.93 -0.77
C THR A 153 -9.90 -20.87 -0.19
N VAL A 154 -10.33 -21.89 0.54
CA VAL A 154 -9.43 -22.80 1.26
C VAL A 154 -8.97 -23.99 0.40
N SER A 155 -9.68 -24.31 -0.69
CA SER A 155 -9.31 -25.40 -1.59
C SER A 155 -8.06 -25.07 -2.42
N GLY A 156 -7.09 -25.99 -2.47
CA GLY A 156 -5.91 -25.88 -3.34
C GLY A 156 -4.73 -25.12 -2.73
N GLY A 157 -4.68 -24.96 -1.40
CA GLY A 157 -3.54 -24.37 -0.70
C GLY A 157 -2.24 -25.14 -0.94
N VAL A 158 -1.12 -24.41 -0.91
CA VAL A 158 0.23 -24.97 -1.08
C VAL A 158 0.99 -24.94 0.24
N GLU A 159 1.87 -25.90 0.49
CA GLU A 159 2.68 -25.89 1.72
C GLU A 159 3.51 -24.61 1.83
N ASN A 160 3.50 -24.02 3.02
CA ASN A 160 4.27 -22.84 3.34
C ASN A 160 5.69 -23.22 3.76
N GLY A 161 6.68 -22.73 3.01
CA GLY A 161 8.11 -22.88 3.33
C GLY A 161 8.74 -21.61 3.93
N ALA A 162 7.95 -20.58 4.25
CA ALA A 162 8.44 -19.37 4.89
C ALA A 162 8.80 -19.62 6.36
N GLU A 163 9.91 -19.03 6.80
CA GLU A 163 10.40 -19.12 8.17
C GLU A 163 9.33 -18.66 9.17
N GLY A 164 8.97 -19.53 10.13
CA GLY A 164 7.97 -19.25 11.15
C GLY A 164 6.53 -19.67 10.79
N HIS A 165 6.30 -20.15 9.57
CA HIS A 165 4.99 -20.64 9.11
C HIS A 165 5.07 -22.05 8.50
N GLU A 166 6.13 -22.81 8.80
CA GLU A 166 6.34 -24.15 8.26
C GLU A 166 5.19 -25.10 8.64
N GLY A 167 4.63 -25.77 7.64
CA GLY A 167 3.52 -26.72 7.82
C GLY A 167 2.12 -26.10 7.74
N HIS A 168 2.00 -24.79 7.55
CA HIS A 168 0.71 -24.16 7.21
C HIS A 168 0.44 -24.22 5.71
N LEU A 169 -0.83 -24.21 5.30
CA LEU A 169 -1.21 -24.07 3.89
C LEU A 169 -1.32 -22.59 3.53
N ILE A 170 -0.59 -22.14 2.52
CA ILE A 170 -0.81 -20.84 1.90
C ILE A 170 -2.09 -20.91 1.07
N VAL A 171 -3.08 -20.12 1.47
CA VAL A 171 -4.33 -19.92 0.72
C VAL A 171 -4.33 -18.51 0.11
N ASN A 172 -5.10 -18.31 -0.95
CA ASN A 172 -5.15 -17.03 -1.68
C ASN A 172 -3.78 -16.53 -2.21
N LYS A 173 -2.88 -17.44 -2.61
CA LYS A 173 -1.55 -17.10 -3.11
C LYS A 173 -1.56 -16.08 -4.25
N ASP A 174 -2.49 -16.24 -5.20
CA ASP A 174 -2.60 -15.40 -6.40
C ASP A 174 -3.58 -14.23 -6.21
N LYS A 175 -4.15 -14.08 -5.00
CA LYS A 175 -5.10 -13.00 -4.67
C LYS A 175 -4.95 -12.58 -3.20
N PRO A 176 -3.87 -11.88 -2.84
CA PRO A 176 -3.61 -11.48 -1.46
C PRO A 176 -4.73 -10.60 -0.89
N VAL A 177 -4.87 -10.62 0.44
CA VAL A 177 -5.78 -9.72 1.16
C VAL A 177 -5.22 -8.31 1.09
N GLU A 178 -5.89 -7.41 0.37
CA GLU A 178 -5.51 -6.01 0.28
C GLU A 178 -6.14 -5.18 1.41
N LEU A 179 -5.31 -4.63 2.30
CA LEU A 179 -5.76 -3.70 3.33
C LEU A 179 -5.41 -2.28 2.93
N LYS A 180 -6.45 -1.49 2.60
CA LYS A 180 -6.34 -0.08 2.20
C LYS A 180 -6.51 0.82 3.42
N LEU A 181 -5.40 1.23 4.01
CA LEU A 181 -5.36 2.07 5.19
C LEU A 181 -5.75 3.52 4.86
N SER A 182 -6.54 4.15 5.73
CA SER A 182 -7.05 5.50 5.57
C SER A 182 -7.15 6.23 6.91
N TYR A 183 -7.07 7.56 6.89
CA TYR A 183 -7.26 8.36 8.10
C TYR A 183 -8.70 8.25 8.61
N PRO A 184 -8.92 8.07 9.92
CA PRO A 184 -10.26 7.91 10.49
C PRO A 184 -11.01 9.25 10.63
N ALA A 185 -10.39 10.38 10.28
CA ALA A 185 -10.92 11.73 10.42
C ALA A 185 -10.63 12.56 9.15
N GLY A 186 -11.17 13.77 9.06
CA GLY A 186 -10.87 14.74 8.01
C GLY A 186 -9.74 15.72 8.38
N LYS A 187 -9.14 16.38 7.40
CA LYS A 187 -8.16 17.47 7.58
C LYS A 187 -8.75 18.79 7.15
N LEU A 188 -8.45 19.85 7.89
CA LEU A 188 -8.75 21.22 7.49
C LEU A 188 -7.48 21.91 6.98
N GLU A 189 -7.61 22.61 5.86
CA GLU A 189 -6.60 23.54 5.36
C GLU A 189 -7.24 24.88 5.02
N LEU A 190 -6.71 25.97 5.55
CA LEU A 190 -7.25 27.32 5.39
C LEU A 190 -6.26 28.18 4.60
N TYR A 191 -6.70 28.56 3.41
CA TYR A 191 -5.92 29.28 2.42
C TYR A 191 -6.43 30.70 2.25
N PHE A 192 -5.51 31.67 2.10
CA PHE A 192 -5.88 33.07 1.91
C PHE A 192 -5.18 33.72 0.71
N ALA A 193 -5.87 34.69 0.13
CA ALA A 193 -5.31 35.63 -0.82
C ALA A 193 -6.05 36.97 -0.72
N LYS A 194 -5.34 38.06 -1.00
CA LYS A 194 -5.92 39.41 -1.05
C LYS A 194 -6.16 39.88 -2.48
N GLY A 195 -7.27 40.58 -2.68
CA GLY A 195 -7.63 41.19 -3.94
C GLY A 195 -6.78 42.42 -4.28
N PRO A 196 -6.91 42.96 -5.50
CA PRO A 196 -6.22 44.19 -5.88
C PRO A 196 -6.64 45.35 -4.96
N ASN A 197 -5.71 46.29 -4.73
CA ASN A 197 -5.87 47.45 -3.84
C ASN A 197 -5.91 47.12 -2.33
N VAL A 198 -5.58 45.90 -1.92
CA VAL A 198 -5.17 45.59 -0.54
C VAL A 198 -3.66 45.74 -0.44
N ASN A 199 -3.20 46.59 0.48
CA ASN A 199 -1.77 46.90 0.67
C ASN A 199 -0.97 45.61 1.00
N SER A 200 0.37 45.66 0.92
CA SER A 200 1.25 44.49 1.18
C SER A 200 0.97 43.83 2.53
N ASP A 201 0.76 44.62 3.58
CA ASP A 201 0.37 44.17 4.94
C ASP A 201 -1.11 44.46 5.22
N GLY A 202 -1.90 44.64 4.16
CA GLY A 202 -3.27 45.13 4.23
C GLY A 202 -4.24 44.09 4.77
N LEU A 203 -4.04 42.80 4.51
CA LEU A 203 -4.90 41.74 5.04
C LEU A 203 -4.19 41.01 6.18
N VAL A 204 -4.78 41.06 7.37
CA VAL A 204 -4.29 40.36 8.55
C VAL A 204 -5.43 39.57 9.17
N VAL A 205 -5.28 38.25 9.22
CA VAL A 205 -6.15 37.35 9.98
C VAL A 205 -5.71 37.39 11.45
N LYS A 206 -6.56 37.91 12.32
CA LYS A 206 -6.28 38.10 13.75
C LYS A 206 -6.45 36.82 14.54
N SER A 207 -7.46 36.02 14.16
CA SER A 207 -7.70 34.71 14.74
C SER A 207 -8.51 33.85 13.78
N ALA A 208 -8.35 32.54 13.92
CA ALA A 208 -9.23 31.55 13.33
C ALA A 208 -9.49 30.44 14.36
N LYS A 209 -10.71 29.89 14.38
CA LYS A 209 -11.08 28.77 15.26
C LYS A 209 -12.19 27.93 14.66
N VAL A 210 -12.20 26.65 14.98
CA VAL A 210 -13.34 25.77 14.74
C VAL A 210 -14.29 25.90 15.92
N LEU A 211 -15.55 26.21 15.64
CA LEU A 211 -16.57 26.41 16.67
C LEU A 211 -17.04 25.08 17.25
N ARG A 212 -17.15 25.03 18.58
CA ARG A 212 -17.51 23.84 19.36
C ARG A 212 -18.81 23.15 18.93
N ASN A 213 -19.76 23.90 18.38
CA ASN A 213 -21.09 23.37 18.02
C ASN A 213 -21.01 22.27 16.95
N GLY A 214 -20.03 22.35 16.07
CA GLY A 214 -19.79 21.36 15.02
C GLY A 214 -18.73 20.32 15.36
N MET A 215 -17.94 20.56 16.40
CA MET A 215 -16.91 19.63 16.84
C MET A 215 -17.52 18.47 17.62
N ARG A 216 -16.96 17.28 17.45
CA ARG A 216 -17.38 16.06 18.13
C ARG A 216 -16.41 15.71 19.26
N GLU A 217 -16.93 15.17 20.35
CA GLU A 217 -16.12 14.85 21.55
C GLU A 217 -15.19 13.64 21.37
N LYS A 218 -15.48 12.80 20.38
CA LYS A 218 -14.70 11.62 20.04
C LYS A 218 -14.90 11.24 18.58
N ASN A 219 -14.03 10.37 18.10
CA ASN A 219 -14.11 9.76 16.78
C ASN A 219 -13.86 8.26 16.87
N TYR A 220 -14.65 7.46 16.15
CA TYR A 220 -14.42 6.02 16.09
C TYR A 220 -13.21 5.73 15.20
N VAL A 221 -12.39 4.76 15.61
CA VAL A 221 -11.23 4.33 14.83
C VAL A 221 -11.71 3.72 13.50
N PHE A 222 -12.64 2.77 13.57
CA PHE A 222 -13.21 2.11 12.40
C PHE A 222 -14.55 2.73 12.00
N PRO A 223 -15.02 2.51 10.75
CA PRO A 223 -16.30 3.02 10.30
C PRO A 223 -17.46 2.46 11.14
N VAL A 224 -18.39 3.32 11.52
CA VAL A 224 -19.60 2.99 12.29
C VAL A 224 -20.86 3.44 11.55
N SER A 225 -22.03 3.00 12.02
CA SER A 225 -23.32 3.43 11.46
C SER A 225 -23.58 4.92 11.67
N LEU A 226 -24.41 5.50 10.81
CA LEU A 226 -24.83 6.91 10.90
C LEU A 226 -25.43 7.25 12.28
N ASP A 227 -26.28 6.37 12.82
CA ASP A 227 -26.88 6.57 14.15
C ASP A 227 -25.83 6.69 15.26
N LYS A 228 -24.73 5.90 15.18
CA LYS A 228 -23.62 6.00 16.12
C LYS A 228 -22.87 7.32 15.97
N LEU A 229 -22.64 7.79 14.74
CA LEU A 229 -22.01 9.10 14.51
C LEU A 229 -22.89 10.25 15.02
N GLN A 230 -24.19 10.19 14.78
CA GLN A 230 -25.15 11.21 15.24
C GLN A 230 -25.30 11.26 16.75
N ALA A 231 -25.05 10.14 17.45
CA ALA A 231 -25.09 10.06 18.91
C ALA A 231 -23.86 10.68 19.60
N VAL A 232 -22.79 11.02 18.86
CA VAL A 232 -21.58 11.62 19.44
C VAL A 232 -21.84 13.05 19.90
N GLY A 233 -21.52 13.32 21.16
CA GLY A 233 -21.66 14.63 21.80
C GLY A 233 -20.80 15.71 21.16
N ARG A 234 -21.13 16.97 21.46
CA ARG A 234 -20.36 18.13 21.01
C ARG A 234 -19.12 18.30 21.88
N TYR A 235 -18.00 18.71 21.27
CA TYR A 235 -16.81 19.09 22.02
C TYR A 235 -17.12 20.34 22.87
N PRO A 236 -16.61 20.47 24.11
CA PRO A 236 -17.06 21.52 25.04
C PRO A 236 -16.53 22.93 24.71
N ALA A 237 -15.47 23.04 23.90
CA ALA A 237 -14.73 24.28 23.66
C ALA A 237 -14.41 24.50 22.17
N ASP A 238 -14.22 25.75 21.78
CA ASP A 238 -13.75 26.07 20.43
C ASP A 238 -12.27 25.63 20.29
N LYS A 239 -11.88 25.13 19.11
CA LYS A 239 -10.48 24.78 18.82
C LYS A 239 -9.79 25.93 18.08
N PRO A 240 -8.78 26.59 18.69
CA PRO A 240 -8.02 27.62 17.99
C PRO A 240 -7.21 27.02 16.84
N ILE A 241 -7.03 27.80 15.78
CA ILE A 241 -6.17 27.49 14.65
C ILE A 241 -4.96 28.40 14.72
N ASN A 242 -3.77 27.82 14.81
CA ASN A 242 -2.52 28.58 14.80
C ASN A 242 -2.24 29.14 13.40
N LEU A 243 -1.84 30.40 13.34
CA LEU A 243 -1.65 31.15 12.09
C LEU A 243 -0.16 31.40 11.84
N LYS A 244 0.30 31.08 10.63
CA LYS A 244 1.62 31.44 10.13
C LYS A 244 1.74 32.96 10.00
N ASN A 245 2.97 33.46 10.09
CA ASN A 245 3.31 34.88 9.82
C ASN A 245 2.43 35.87 10.60
N ASN A 246 1.99 35.51 11.81
CA ASN A 246 1.03 36.30 12.61
C ASN A 246 -0.26 36.67 11.84
N GLY A 247 -0.67 35.80 10.92
CA GLY A 247 -1.86 35.95 10.09
C GLY A 247 -1.75 36.98 8.96
N VAL A 248 -0.57 37.55 8.69
CA VAL A 248 -0.36 38.46 7.57
C VAL A 248 -0.39 37.68 6.25
N VAL A 249 -1.27 38.08 5.34
CA VAL A 249 -1.46 37.44 4.03
C VAL A 249 -0.62 38.17 2.98
N ALA A 250 0.42 37.51 2.47
CA ALA A 250 1.31 38.03 1.45
C ALA A 250 0.74 37.90 0.02
N LYS A 251 -0.02 36.84 -0.25
CA LYS A 251 -0.39 36.47 -1.62
C LYS A 251 -1.52 37.32 -2.16
N THR A 252 -1.34 37.85 -3.38
CA THR A 252 -2.30 38.71 -4.06
C THR A 252 -2.85 38.02 -5.30
N LEU A 253 -4.17 38.06 -5.49
CA LEU A 253 -4.87 37.50 -6.64
C LEU A 253 -5.86 38.51 -7.21
N GLU A 254 -5.84 38.71 -8.52
CA GLU A 254 -6.75 39.62 -9.23
C GLU A 254 -8.23 39.27 -8.98
N ASN A 255 -8.55 37.97 -8.99
CA ASN A 255 -9.89 37.44 -8.72
C ASN A 255 -9.77 36.11 -7.97
N LYS A 256 -10.85 35.71 -7.29
CA LYS A 256 -10.96 34.38 -6.69
C LYS A 256 -10.77 33.27 -7.74
N THR A 257 -10.10 32.20 -7.37
CA THR A 257 -9.95 30.98 -8.18
C THR A 257 -10.36 29.76 -7.36
N THR A 258 -10.31 28.59 -7.98
CA THR A 258 -10.55 27.31 -7.29
C THR A 258 -9.26 26.55 -7.02
N ASN A 259 -8.09 27.04 -7.44
CA ASN A 259 -6.83 26.31 -7.26
C ASN A 259 -6.16 26.73 -5.94
N ALA A 260 -5.92 25.79 -5.02
CA ALA A 260 -5.31 26.09 -3.72
C ALA A 260 -3.90 26.68 -3.88
N ASP A 261 -3.17 26.27 -4.91
CA ASP A 261 -1.82 26.78 -5.23
C ASP A 261 -1.79 28.25 -5.61
N ASP A 262 -2.93 28.86 -5.92
CA ASP A 262 -3.04 30.31 -6.16
C ASP A 262 -3.11 31.08 -4.84
N TYR A 263 -3.43 30.42 -3.74
CA TYR A 263 -3.57 30.98 -2.40
C TYR A 263 -2.35 30.60 -1.54
N GLU A 264 -2.22 31.17 -0.35
CA GLU A 264 -1.22 30.75 0.64
C GLU A 264 -1.90 30.00 1.78
N LEU A 265 -1.33 28.87 2.20
CA LEU A 265 -1.76 28.14 3.38
C LEU A 265 -1.37 28.93 4.63
N LEU A 266 -2.36 29.47 5.36
CA LEU A 266 -2.11 30.35 6.50
C LEU A 266 -2.05 29.61 7.84
N MET A 267 -2.43 28.32 7.87
CA MET A 267 -2.40 27.51 9.08
C MET A 267 -1.00 26.98 9.38
N GLU A 268 -0.66 26.93 10.68
CA GLU A 268 0.50 26.22 11.21
C GLU A 268 0.06 24.88 11.82
N GLY A 269 0.82 23.82 11.55
CA GLY A 269 0.49 22.46 11.97
C GLY A 269 -0.74 21.88 11.27
N ASN A 270 -1.23 20.76 11.79
CA ASN A 270 -2.44 20.11 11.30
C ASN A 270 -3.66 20.48 12.13
N VAL A 271 -4.83 20.48 11.49
CA VAL A 271 -6.11 20.54 12.19
C VAL A 271 -6.98 19.40 11.68
N PHE A 272 -7.20 18.42 12.55
CA PHE A 272 -8.06 17.28 12.29
C PHE A 272 -9.49 17.57 12.72
N LEU A 273 -10.44 17.18 11.87
CA LEU A 273 -11.88 17.29 12.10
C LEU A 273 -12.44 15.88 12.26
N PHE A 274 -13.02 15.58 13.42
CA PHE A 274 -13.70 14.31 13.66
C PHE A 274 -14.94 14.19 12.75
N GLU A 275 -15.27 12.95 12.38
CA GLU A 275 -16.42 12.64 11.53
C GLU A 275 -17.69 13.27 12.10
N ASN A 276 -18.40 13.98 11.25
CA ASN A 276 -19.61 14.69 11.64
C ASN A 276 -20.61 14.64 10.49
N PRO A 277 -21.75 13.94 10.64
CA PRO A 277 -22.72 13.79 9.56
C PRO A 277 -23.53 15.06 9.28
N TYR A 278 -23.43 16.07 10.16
CA TYR A 278 -24.12 17.35 10.01
C TYR A 278 -23.23 18.36 9.27
N GLY A 279 -23.83 19.19 8.42
CA GLY A 279 -23.08 20.18 7.65
C GLY A 279 -23.93 21.12 6.82
N SER A 280 -23.28 21.97 6.03
CA SER A 280 -23.95 22.76 4.99
C SER A 280 -24.40 21.87 3.83
N LYS A 281 -25.55 22.21 3.25
CA LYS A 281 -26.04 21.59 2.01
C LYS A 281 -25.49 22.38 0.81
N ASP A 282 -24.81 21.71 -0.10
CA ASP A 282 -24.18 22.24 -1.31
C ASP A 282 -23.09 23.32 -1.09
N ASN A 283 -22.39 23.70 -2.17
CA ASN A 283 -21.26 24.65 -2.24
C ASN A 283 -21.57 26.10 -1.75
N ASN A 284 -22.63 26.32 -0.99
CA ASN A 284 -23.07 27.61 -0.49
C ASN A 284 -22.57 27.87 0.93
N VAL A 285 -21.31 28.27 1.02
CA VAL A 285 -20.58 28.64 2.25
C VAL A 285 -21.18 29.82 3.04
N ASP A 286 -22.11 30.57 2.44
CA ASP A 286 -22.69 31.79 3.01
C ASP A 286 -24.02 31.54 3.72
N GLN A 287 -24.53 30.31 3.71
CA GLN A 287 -25.76 29.95 4.41
C GLN A 287 -25.47 28.99 5.56
N PRO A 288 -26.05 29.21 6.75
CA PRO A 288 -25.99 28.25 7.84
C PRO A 288 -26.50 26.88 7.39
N GLY A 289 -25.71 25.85 7.67
CA GLY A 289 -26.09 24.46 7.49
C GLY A 289 -26.92 23.93 8.66
N ASP A 290 -26.75 22.65 8.96
CA ASP A 290 -27.26 22.07 10.19
C ASP A 290 -26.65 22.76 11.42
N ASN A 291 -27.43 22.90 12.50
CA ASN A 291 -26.99 23.51 13.77
C ASN A 291 -25.79 22.81 14.43
N ASP A 292 -25.55 21.57 14.00
CA ASP A 292 -24.54 20.65 14.47
C ASP A 292 -23.37 20.51 13.49
N GLY A 293 -23.35 21.28 12.40
CA GLY A 293 -22.28 21.26 11.39
C GLY A 293 -21.01 21.99 11.83
N ASN A 294 -19.88 21.63 11.23
CA ASN A 294 -18.59 22.28 11.48
C ASN A 294 -18.58 23.71 10.92
N VAL A 295 -18.19 24.67 11.77
CA VAL A 295 -18.11 26.09 11.42
C VAL A 295 -16.74 26.64 11.79
N ILE A 296 -16.11 27.36 10.88
CA ILE A 296 -14.87 28.09 11.13
C ILE A 296 -15.20 29.57 11.30
N GLU A 297 -14.81 30.14 12.43
CA GLU A 297 -14.87 31.59 12.65
C GLU A 297 -13.50 32.20 12.33
N ILE A 298 -13.49 33.24 11.49
CA ILE A 298 -12.29 33.96 11.06
C ILE A 298 -12.47 35.43 11.41
N VAL A 299 -11.56 35.98 12.23
CA VAL A 299 -11.50 37.41 12.52
C VAL A 299 -10.35 38.03 11.74
N TYR A 300 -10.60 39.10 10.99
CA TYR A 300 -9.60 39.70 10.11
C TYR A 300 -9.76 41.22 9.99
N THR A 301 -8.70 41.89 9.55
CA THR A 301 -8.68 43.32 9.24
C THR A 301 -8.20 43.55 7.81
N VAL A 302 -8.71 44.59 7.15
CA VAL A 302 -8.27 45.01 5.82
C VAL A 302 -7.81 46.46 5.83
N ASN A 303 -6.61 46.73 5.31
CA ASN A 303 -5.94 48.02 5.24
C ASN A 303 -5.94 48.81 6.56
N GLY A 304 -5.73 48.12 7.68
CA GLY A 304 -5.74 48.72 9.02
C GLY A 304 -7.12 49.20 9.50
N GLY A 305 -8.20 48.79 8.83
CA GLY A 305 -9.57 49.10 9.23
C GLY A 305 -10.06 48.24 10.41
N ASN A 306 -11.35 48.39 10.73
CA ASN A 306 -12.01 47.65 11.82
C ASN A 306 -11.95 46.14 11.61
N GLU A 307 -11.92 45.40 12.71
CA GLU A 307 -12.07 43.95 12.72
C GLU A 307 -13.41 43.53 12.15
N ARG A 308 -13.37 42.42 11.42
CA ARG A 308 -14.52 41.78 10.79
C ARG A 308 -14.49 40.31 11.13
N THR A 309 -15.67 39.72 11.28
CA THR A 309 -15.84 38.29 11.53
C THR A 309 -16.53 37.65 10.34
N LYS A 310 -16.02 36.50 9.90
CA LYS A 310 -16.64 35.64 8.88
C LYS A 310 -16.78 34.24 9.46
N GLU A 311 -17.99 33.70 9.41
CA GLU A 311 -18.25 32.29 9.63
C GLU A 311 -18.24 31.55 8.29
N VAL A 312 -17.64 30.35 8.27
CA VAL A 312 -17.57 29.44 7.14
C VAL A 312 -18.20 28.11 7.54
N TYR A 313 -19.31 27.76 6.91
CA TYR A 313 -20.03 26.51 7.19
C TYR A 313 -19.51 25.38 6.30
N LEU A 314 -18.86 24.40 6.91
CA LEU A 314 -18.34 23.22 6.21
C LEU A 314 -19.47 22.21 5.92
N PRO A 315 -19.34 21.40 4.86
CA PRO A 315 -20.21 20.24 4.67
C PRO A 315 -19.93 19.18 5.74
N ALA A 316 -20.64 18.05 5.66
CA ALA A 316 -20.38 16.91 6.53
C ALA A 316 -18.90 16.50 6.48
N ILE A 317 -18.36 16.13 7.64
CA ILE A 317 -16.97 15.70 7.78
C ILE A 317 -16.89 14.19 7.65
N GLU A 318 -16.13 13.74 6.66
CA GLU A 318 -15.90 12.35 6.31
C GLU A 318 -14.43 11.99 6.55
N ARG A 319 -14.21 10.75 6.99
CA ARG A 319 -12.86 10.19 7.16
C ARG A 319 -12.07 10.21 5.86
N GLY A 320 -10.77 10.48 5.94
CA GLY A 320 -9.86 10.44 4.79
C GLY A 320 -10.09 11.53 3.74
N LYS A 321 -10.73 12.64 4.13
CA LYS A 321 -10.94 13.82 3.27
C LYS A 321 -10.14 15.03 3.74
N CYS A 322 -9.67 15.83 2.79
CA CYS A 322 -9.12 17.15 3.05
C CYS A 322 -10.11 18.24 2.62
N TYR A 323 -10.41 19.14 3.55
CA TYR A 323 -11.31 20.28 3.39
C TYR A 323 -10.46 21.52 3.20
N GLN A 324 -10.21 21.88 1.94
CA GLN A 324 -9.45 23.08 1.60
C GLN A 324 -10.40 24.27 1.49
N VAL A 325 -10.27 25.22 2.41
CA VAL A 325 -11.09 26.45 2.46
C VAL A 325 -10.28 27.60 1.87
N LEU A 326 -10.72 28.12 0.73
CA LEU A 326 -10.07 29.19 -0.02
C LEU A 326 -10.77 30.52 0.25
N CYS A 327 -10.09 31.42 0.94
CA CYS A 327 -10.59 32.74 1.32
C CYS A 327 -9.94 33.82 0.44
N TRP A 328 -10.73 34.43 -0.45
CA TRP A 328 -10.30 35.61 -1.21
C TRP A 328 -10.94 36.87 -0.63
N VAL A 329 -10.15 37.89 -0.32
CA VAL A 329 -10.65 39.11 0.36
C VAL A 329 -10.44 40.35 -0.50
N ASP A 330 -11.52 41.05 -0.82
CA ASP A 330 -11.43 42.29 -1.60
C ASP A 330 -11.04 43.51 -0.74
N TYR A 331 -10.68 44.63 -1.40
CA TYR A 331 -10.30 45.88 -0.72
C TYR A 331 -11.44 46.51 0.09
N ARG A 332 -12.70 46.13 -0.16
CA ARG A 332 -13.86 46.56 0.63
C ARG A 332 -13.99 45.75 1.91
N GLY A 333 -13.16 44.71 2.07
CA GLY A 333 -13.12 43.76 3.17
C GLY A 333 -14.20 42.69 3.12
N THR A 334 -14.73 42.41 1.94
CA THR A 334 -15.65 41.28 1.70
C THR A 334 -14.81 40.02 1.51
N VAL A 335 -15.05 39.00 2.34
CA VAL A 335 -14.46 37.67 2.15
C VAL A 335 -15.39 36.87 1.26
N ILE A 336 -14.86 36.36 0.15
CA ILE A 336 -15.52 35.36 -0.67
C ILE A 336 -14.84 34.03 -0.40
N VAL A 337 -15.62 33.04 0.01
CA VAL A 337 -15.12 31.71 0.37
C VAL A 337 -15.51 30.72 -0.72
N THR A 338 -14.63 29.77 -0.98
CA THR A 338 -14.94 28.55 -1.73
C THR A 338 -14.22 27.42 -1.01
N TYR A 339 -14.76 26.21 -1.00
CA TYR A 339 -14.02 25.06 -0.51
C TYR A 339 -13.92 23.97 -1.56
N LYS A 340 -12.91 23.12 -1.40
CA LYS A 340 -12.78 21.84 -2.09
C LYS A 340 -12.73 20.74 -1.04
N VAL A 341 -13.56 19.72 -1.23
CA VAL A 341 -13.43 18.46 -0.52
C VAL A 341 -12.71 17.52 -1.45
N LEU A 342 -11.46 17.24 -1.13
CA LEU A 342 -10.65 16.30 -1.88
C LEU A 342 -10.55 15.02 -1.05
N PRO A 343 -10.39 13.85 -1.69
CA PRO A 343 -9.63 12.80 -1.04
C PRO A 343 -8.40 13.44 -0.39
N TRP A 344 -8.13 13.13 0.88
CA TRP A 344 -6.93 13.66 1.53
C TRP A 344 -5.68 13.30 0.72
N GLU A 345 -5.79 12.29 -0.14
CA GLU A 345 -4.69 11.66 -0.84
C GLU A 345 -5.00 11.45 -2.32
N THR A 346 -3.98 11.49 -3.18
CA THR A 346 -4.13 11.17 -4.60
C THR A 346 -4.52 9.70 -4.76
N GLU A 347 -5.29 9.37 -5.80
CA GLU A 347 -5.75 8.00 -6.13
C GLU A 347 -4.60 7.05 -6.49
N ASP A 348 -3.36 7.42 -6.21
CA ASP A 348 -2.20 6.54 -6.26
C ASP A 348 -2.31 5.55 -5.10
N ILE A 349 -3.25 4.62 -5.26
CA ILE A 349 -3.10 3.29 -4.72
C ILE A 349 -1.75 2.85 -5.26
N TYR A 350 -0.75 2.83 -4.41
CA TYR A 350 0.32 1.87 -4.61
C TYR A 350 -0.41 0.52 -4.57
N GLU A 351 -0.77 0.02 -5.76
CA GLU A 351 -0.72 -1.40 -6.00
C GLU A 351 0.74 -1.73 -5.68
N LEU A 352 1.01 -2.07 -4.42
CA LEU A 352 2.10 -2.97 -4.15
C LEU A 352 1.76 -4.18 -5.01
N ASP A 353 2.35 -4.25 -6.20
CA ASP A 353 2.31 -5.43 -7.04
C ASP A 353 2.85 -6.54 -6.15
N GLY A 354 1.93 -7.38 -5.67
CA GLY A 354 1.86 -7.80 -4.28
C GLY A 354 2.92 -8.78 -3.85
N GLY A 355 4.18 -8.36 -3.73
CA GLY A 355 5.28 -9.25 -3.37
C GLY A 355 5.26 -10.55 -4.19
N GLU A 356 4.72 -10.53 -5.41
CA GLU A 356 4.86 -11.64 -6.31
C GLU A 356 6.34 -11.68 -6.65
N HIS A 357 6.96 -12.84 -6.45
CA HIS A 357 8.18 -13.16 -7.17
C HIS A 357 7.88 -12.83 -8.63
N PRO A 358 8.70 -12.00 -9.31
CA PRO A 358 8.35 -11.47 -10.62
C PRO A 358 7.84 -12.59 -11.52
N SER A 359 6.69 -12.36 -12.15
CA SER A 359 6.18 -13.31 -13.13
C SER A 359 6.91 -13.09 -14.43
N TYR A 360 7.75 -14.04 -14.82
CA TYR A 360 8.53 -13.96 -16.06
C TYR A 360 8.59 -15.29 -16.78
N ASN A 361 8.97 -15.24 -18.05
CA ASN A 361 9.36 -16.40 -18.84
C ASN A 361 10.72 -16.14 -19.48
N CYS A 362 11.63 -17.11 -19.39
CA CYS A 362 12.93 -17.07 -20.05
C CYS A 362 13.13 -18.35 -20.88
N THR A 363 13.35 -18.19 -22.18
CA THR A 363 13.59 -19.30 -23.12
C THR A 363 14.73 -18.96 -24.09
N LEU A 364 15.35 -19.98 -24.67
CA LEU A 364 16.20 -19.78 -25.84
C LEU A 364 15.33 -19.33 -27.02
N ASP A 365 15.79 -18.31 -27.74
CA ASP A 365 15.11 -17.81 -28.93
C ASP A 365 15.68 -18.49 -30.18
N GLY A 366 14.81 -19.19 -30.92
CA GLY A 366 15.16 -20.00 -32.10
C GLY A 366 15.48 -21.47 -31.81
N ASP A 367 15.93 -22.20 -32.83
CA ASP A 367 16.16 -23.66 -32.79
C ASP A 367 17.50 -24.06 -32.13
N LYS A 368 17.98 -23.29 -31.14
CA LYS A 368 19.21 -23.61 -30.41
C LYS A 368 18.89 -24.42 -29.16
N ASP A 369 19.59 -25.54 -29.00
CA ASP A 369 19.49 -26.41 -27.82
C ASP A 369 20.57 -26.16 -26.76
N ASN A 370 21.55 -25.29 -27.06
CA ASN A 370 22.67 -24.98 -26.18
C ASN A 370 22.97 -23.48 -26.13
N THR A 371 23.88 -23.12 -25.23
CA THR A 371 24.33 -21.75 -24.95
C THR A 371 25.74 -21.49 -25.46
N ASP A 372 26.21 -22.28 -26.43
CA ASP A 372 27.54 -22.14 -27.01
C ASP A 372 27.59 -20.95 -27.98
N VAL A 373 28.68 -20.20 -27.93
CA VAL A 373 28.89 -19.00 -28.75
C VAL A 373 30.26 -18.99 -29.40
N TRP A 374 30.39 -18.33 -30.56
CA TRP A 374 31.66 -18.17 -31.27
C TRP A 374 31.81 -16.76 -31.82
N VAL A 375 33.05 -16.33 -32.02
CA VAL A 375 33.34 -15.00 -32.57
C VAL A 375 32.93 -15.01 -34.04
N SER A 376 31.99 -14.14 -34.39
CA SER A 376 31.66 -13.86 -35.78
C SER A 376 32.45 -12.67 -36.31
N VAL A 377 32.81 -12.74 -37.59
CA VAL A 377 33.48 -11.67 -38.35
C VAL A 377 32.50 -10.67 -38.95
N THR A 378 31.19 -10.89 -38.79
CA THR A 378 30.13 -10.01 -39.30
C THR A 378 29.40 -9.32 -38.15
N ASP A 379 29.24 -8.00 -38.26
CA ASP A 379 28.45 -7.20 -37.32
C ASP A 379 27.10 -6.83 -37.96
N PRO A 380 25.98 -7.43 -37.52
CA PRO A 380 24.66 -7.13 -38.07
C PRO A 380 24.15 -5.75 -37.63
N VAL A 381 23.09 -5.26 -38.27
CA VAL A 381 22.40 -4.03 -37.85
C VAL A 381 21.71 -4.22 -36.50
N LEU A 382 21.05 -5.37 -36.29
CA LEU A 382 20.38 -5.72 -35.04
C LEU A 382 21.18 -6.78 -34.28
N PRO A 383 21.39 -6.64 -32.96
CA PRO A 383 22.16 -7.61 -32.18
C PRO A 383 21.66 -9.05 -32.28
N ARG A 384 20.33 -9.25 -32.31
CA ARG A 384 19.68 -10.57 -32.43
C ARG A 384 20.08 -11.37 -33.66
N ASP A 385 20.52 -10.71 -34.72
CA ASP A 385 20.89 -11.34 -36.00
C ASP A 385 22.37 -11.72 -36.04
N ARG A 386 23.09 -11.54 -34.92
CA ARG A 386 24.54 -11.78 -34.87
C ARG A 386 24.81 -13.27 -34.93
N GLU A 387 25.49 -13.69 -36.00
CA GLU A 387 25.98 -15.05 -36.11
C GLU A 387 26.90 -15.38 -34.94
N GLY A 388 26.81 -16.60 -34.43
CA GLY A 388 27.61 -17.06 -33.28
C GLY A 388 27.21 -16.48 -31.93
N ALA A 389 26.19 -15.63 -31.85
CA ALA A 389 25.58 -15.19 -30.60
C ALA A 389 24.53 -16.20 -30.09
N VAL A 390 24.21 -16.13 -28.79
CA VAL A 390 23.04 -16.81 -28.22
C VAL A 390 21.98 -15.76 -27.89
N ASN A 391 20.72 -16.10 -28.14
CA ASN A 391 19.57 -15.24 -27.90
C ASN A 391 18.64 -15.89 -26.86
N PHE A 392 18.22 -15.10 -25.88
CA PHE A 392 17.18 -15.49 -24.94
C PHE A 392 15.96 -14.59 -25.13
N ARG A 393 14.79 -15.20 -25.29
CA ARG A 393 13.51 -14.50 -25.23
C ARG A 393 13.10 -14.41 -23.77
N PHE A 394 13.06 -13.18 -23.27
CA PHE A 394 12.69 -12.88 -21.90
C PHE A 394 11.41 -12.04 -21.90
N LYS A 395 10.37 -12.52 -21.21
CA LYS A 395 9.12 -11.80 -21.03
C LYS A 395 8.91 -11.51 -19.55
N MET A 396 8.96 -10.24 -19.18
CA MET A 396 8.52 -9.78 -17.86
C MET A 396 7.03 -9.51 -17.91
N ASN A 397 6.25 -10.25 -17.14
CA ASN A 397 4.79 -10.11 -17.05
C ASN A 397 4.34 -9.24 -15.86
N SER A 398 5.19 -9.07 -14.84
CA SER A 398 4.94 -8.16 -13.72
C SER A 398 5.46 -6.74 -14.02
N LYS A 399 4.95 -5.75 -13.29
CA LYS A 399 5.37 -4.34 -13.46
C LYS A 399 6.76 -4.03 -12.87
N GLN A 400 7.46 -5.05 -12.38
CA GLN A 400 8.77 -4.90 -11.75
C GLN A 400 9.85 -4.58 -12.77
N GLN A 401 10.76 -3.69 -12.38
CA GLN A 401 11.95 -3.38 -13.16
C GLN A 401 13.00 -4.47 -13.02
N TRP A 402 13.72 -4.77 -14.09
CA TRP A 402 14.73 -5.84 -14.10
C TRP A 402 15.99 -5.43 -14.87
N THR A 403 17.10 -6.09 -14.56
CA THR A 403 18.41 -5.82 -15.18
C THR A 403 19.10 -7.14 -15.51
N PRO A 404 19.43 -7.41 -16.79
CA PRO A 404 20.32 -8.51 -17.14
C PRO A 404 21.77 -8.07 -16.93
N THR A 405 22.64 -9.01 -16.55
CA THR A 405 24.07 -8.74 -16.34
C THR A 405 24.90 -9.97 -16.70
N LEU A 406 26.08 -9.72 -17.27
CA LEU A 406 27.10 -10.76 -17.48
C LEU A 406 28.06 -10.81 -16.29
N ARG A 407 28.08 -11.94 -15.57
CA ARG A 407 29.12 -12.26 -14.59
C ARG A 407 30.32 -12.84 -15.33
N ASN A 408 31.51 -12.35 -15.01
CA ASN A 408 32.75 -12.67 -15.74
C ASN A 408 32.66 -12.30 -17.24
N SER A 409 32.41 -11.02 -17.53
CA SER A 409 32.14 -10.50 -18.88
C SER A 409 33.39 -10.29 -19.75
N VAL A 410 34.59 -10.63 -19.27
CA VAL A 410 35.85 -10.42 -20.01
C VAL A 410 35.79 -11.20 -21.33
N GLY A 411 35.86 -10.48 -22.45
CA GLY A 411 35.76 -11.08 -23.79
C GLY A 411 34.32 -11.36 -24.24
N PHE A 412 33.29 -10.87 -23.55
CA PHE A 412 31.89 -11.04 -23.92
C PHE A 412 31.14 -9.70 -23.90
N LYS A 413 30.08 -9.61 -24.71
CA LYS A 413 29.16 -8.47 -24.76
C LYS A 413 27.72 -8.96 -24.75
N MET A 414 26.84 -8.07 -24.32
CA MET A 414 25.40 -8.28 -24.25
C MET A 414 24.68 -7.06 -24.81
N ALA A 415 23.52 -7.28 -25.43
CA ALA A 415 22.54 -6.23 -25.72
C ALA A 415 21.13 -6.77 -25.44
N VAL A 416 20.23 -5.84 -25.12
CA VAL A 416 18.81 -6.14 -24.86
C VAL A 416 17.97 -5.32 -25.83
N MET A 417 17.04 -5.98 -26.51
CA MET A 417 16.18 -5.36 -27.51
C MET A 417 14.72 -5.66 -27.21
N ARG A 418 13.86 -4.64 -27.22
CA ARG A 418 12.41 -4.81 -27.04
C ARG A 418 11.78 -5.37 -28.33
N VAL A 419 10.93 -6.38 -28.19
CA VAL A 419 10.36 -7.10 -29.34
C VAL A 419 9.35 -6.24 -30.12
N THR A 420 8.59 -5.38 -29.45
CA THR A 420 7.47 -4.65 -30.06
C THR A 420 7.88 -3.61 -31.09
N ASP A 421 9.04 -2.97 -30.92
CA ASP A 421 9.50 -1.86 -31.75
C ASP A 421 11.01 -1.90 -32.05
N GLU A 422 11.67 -3.02 -31.71
CA GLU A 422 13.10 -3.26 -31.94
C GLU A 422 14.02 -2.21 -31.27
N MET A 423 13.52 -1.52 -30.24
CA MET A 423 14.29 -0.54 -29.50
C MET A 423 15.37 -1.21 -28.65
N LEU A 424 16.62 -0.74 -28.77
CA LEU A 424 17.70 -1.13 -27.89
C LEU A 424 17.51 -0.49 -26.51
N MET A 425 17.59 -1.32 -25.48
CA MET A 425 17.42 -0.86 -24.11
C MET A 425 18.73 -0.33 -23.53
N PRO A 426 18.67 0.65 -22.61
CA PRO A 426 19.85 1.14 -21.90
C PRO A 426 20.44 0.08 -20.97
N ASP A 427 21.70 0.26 -20.58
CA ASP A 427 22.38 -0.53 -19.53
C ASP A 427 21.89 -0.13 -18.12
N SER A 428 20.59 -0.17 -17.90
CA SER A 428 19.92 0.18 -16.65
C SER A 428 18.71 -0.72 -16.42
N ALA A 429 17.98 -0.47 -15.33
CA ALA A 429 16.69 -1.09 -15.07
C ALA A 429 15.73 -0.93 -16.28
N ILE A 430 15.08 -2.03 -16.64
CA ILE A 430 14.17 -2.18 -17.79
C ILE A 430 12.77 -2.51 -17.25
N ASP A 431 11.74 -1.92 -17.85
CA ASP A 431 10.34 -2.11 -17.43
C ASP A 431 9.74 -3.44 -17.95
N GLU A 432 8.46 -3.67 -17.66
CA GLU A 432 7.68 -4.83 -18.14
C GLU A 432 7.68 -4.96 -19.68
N GLY A 433 7.41 -6.17 -20.19
CA GLY A 433 7.30 -6.43 -21.63
C GLY A 433 8.11 -7.63 -22.13
N GLU A 434 8.22 -7.75 -23.45
CA GLU A 434 8.92 -8.86 -24.11
C GLU A 434 10.19 -8.36 -24.81
N TYR A 435 11.29 -9.06 -24.55
CA TYR A 435 12.65 -8.66 -24.91
C TYR A 435 13.47 -9.83 -25.45
N ILE A 436 14.49 -9.52 -26.25
CA ILE A 436 15.53 -10.45 -26.69
C ILE A 436 16.84 -10.00 -26.06
N ILE A 437 17.47 -10.89 -25.29
CA ILE A 437 18.81 -10.72 -24.73
C ILE A 437 19.79 -11.47 -25.62
N THR A 438 20.68 -10.74 -26.28
CA THR A 438 21.70 -11.30 -27.17
C THR A 438 23.06 -11.23 -26.49
N ILE A 439 23.77 -12.35 -26.43
CA ILE A 439 25.11 -12.46 -25.84
C ILE A 439 26.08 -13.03 -26.87
N TRP A 440 27.25 -12.42 -27.01
CA TRP A 440 28.27 -12.86 -27.96
C TRP A 440 29.70 -12.62 -27.45
N PRO A 441 30.67 -13.43 -27.90
CA PRO A 441 32.08 -13.23 -27.58
C PRO A 441 32.72 -12.16 -28.46
N THR A 442 33.74 -11.48 -27.94
CA THR A 442 34.61 -10.56 -28.68
C THR A 442 35.91 -11.25 -29.08
N GLU A 443 36.72 -10.57 -29.90
CA GLU A 443 38.06 -11.03 -30.30
C GLU A 443 39.00 -11.27 -29.11
N ASP A 444 38.72 -10.69 -27.95
CA ASP A 444 39.51 -10.85 -26.73
C ASP A 444 39.25 -12.19 -26.00
N SER A 445 38.21 -12.94 -26.39
CA SER A 445 37.87 -14.23 -25.80
C SER A 445 38.66 -15.40 -26.40
N LYS A 446 38.88 -16.44 -25.59
CA LYS A 446 39.58 -17.68 -25.95
C LYS A 446 38.63 -18.89 -25.91
N VAL A 447 39.01 -19.97 -26.59
CA VAL A 447 38.17 -21.18 -26.63
C VAL A 447 38.12 -21.75 -25.22
N GLY A 448 36.93 -22.02 -24.71
CA GLY A 448 36.70 -22.47 -23.35
C GLY A 448 36.49 -21.34 -22.33
N ASP A 449 36.57 -20.07 -22.72
CA ASP A 449 36.18 -18.96 -21.83
C ASP A 449 34.68 -19.04 -21.54
N VAL A 450 34.30 -18.64 -20.32
CA VAL A 450 32.96 -18.78 -19.78
C VAL A 450 32.48 -17.46 -19.22
N THR A 451 31.24 -17.08 -19.55
CA THR A 451 30.49 -16.02 -18.89
C THR A 451 29.16 -16.56 -18.38
N TYR A 452 28.50 -15.83 -17.48
CA TYR A 452 27.19 -16.22 -16.97
C TYR A 452 26.20 -15.08 -17.13
N LEU A 453 25.03 -15.39 -17.69
CA LEU A 453 23.89 -14.48 -17.64
C LEU A 453 23.21 -14.63 -16.28
N GLU A 454 23.06 -13.50 -15.61
CA GLU A 454 22.19 -13.31 -14.46
C GLU A 454 21.13 -12.28 -14.81
N ILE A 455 19.91 -12.47 -14.35
CA ILE A 455 18.88 -11.43 -14.41
C ILE A 455 18.48 -11.13 -12.98
N THR A 456 18.49 -9.86 -12.61
CA THR A 456 17.98 -9.40 -11.33
C THR A 456 16.70 -8.61 -11.53
N SER A 457 15.76 -8.72 -10.59
CA SER A 457 14.62 -7.80 -10.50
C SER A 457 14.84 -6.86 -9.32
N ARG A 458 14.40 -5.63 -9.46
CA ARG A 458 14.38 -4.68 -8.35
C ARG A 458 13.27 -5.10 -7.39
N SER A 459 13.68 -5.54 -6.21
CA SER A 459 12.75 -5.87 -5.13
C SER A 459 12.15 -4.58 -4.55
N LEU A 460 11.09 -4.76 -3.76
CA LEU A 460 10.39 -3.66 -3.09
C LEU A 460 11.27 -2.91 -2.07
N THR A 461 12.42 -3.47 -1.65
CA THR A 461 13.40 -2.81 -0.76
C THR A 461 14.37 -1.89 -1.52
N GLY A 462 14.27 -1.83 -2.85
CA GLY A 462 15.20 -1.13 -3.72
C GLY A 462 16.49 -1.91 -4.02
N GLU A 463 16.66 -3.11 -3.45
CA GLU A 463 17.76 -4.03 -3.76
C GLU A 463 17.45 -4.87 -4.99
N PHE A 464 18.49 -5.36 -5.68
CA PHE A 464 18.34 -6.21 -6.87
C PHE A 464 18.50 -7.69 -6.48
N GLU A 465 17.46 -8.50 -6.66
CA GLU A 465 17.45 -9.93 -6.36
C GLU A 465 17.56 -10.79 -7.63
N PRO A 466 18.40 -11.84 -7.65
CA PRO A 466 18.52 -12.75 -8.80
C PRO A 466 17.26 -13.57 -9.08
N LEU A 467 16.88 -13.67 -10.35
CA LEU A 467 15.76 -14.46 -10.83
C LEU A 467 16.16 -15.92 -11.08
N LEU A 468 15.26 -16.85 -10.80
CA LEU A 468 15.41 -18.27 -11.09
C LEU A 468 15.19 -18.55 -12.59
N ILE A 469 16.14 -18.16 -13.43
CA ILE A 469 16.04 -18.26 -14.90
C ILE A 469 16.49 -19.61 -15.47
N ASN A 470 17.00 -20.52 -14.64
CA ASN A 470 17.61 -21.79 -15.04
C ASN A 470 17.05 -23.00 -14.27
N THR A 471 15.75 -23.01 -13.97
CA THR A 471 15.10 -24.02 -13.10
C THR A 471 15.00 -25.42 -13.72
N ASP A 472 14.55 -25.52 -14.98
CA ASP A 472 14.14 -26.81 -15.57
C ASP A 472 15.18 -27.41 -16.52
N LYS A 473 15.91 -26.55 -17.25
CA LYS A 473 16.81 -26.97 -18.34
C LYS A 473 18.28 -27.08 -17.95
N LYS A 474 18.69 -26.49 -16.81
CA LYS A 474 20.09 -26.46 -16.32
C LYS A 474 21.10 -26.16 -17.44
N TRP A 475 20.92 -25.05 -18.15
CA TRP A 475 21.77 -24.61 -19.27
C TRP A 475 23.23 -24.38 -18.83
N GLY A 476 24.00 -25.48 -18.82
CA GLY A 476 25.43 -25.52 -18.52
C GLY A 476 25.81 -25.22 -17.07
N SER A 477 24.86 -25.00 -16.17
CA SER A 477 25.08 -24.59 -14.76
C SER A 477 24.13 -25.34 -13.82
N ASP A 478 24.63 -25.70 -12.64
CA ASP A 478 23.82 -26.26 -11.54
C ASP A 478 23.09 -25.17 -10.73
N SER A 479 23.40 -23.89 -10.96
CA SER A 479 22.69 -22.77 -10.35
C SER A 479 21.35 -22.52 -11.06
N GLN A 480 20.30 -22.31 -10.27
CA GLN A 480 18.98 -21.94 -10.77
C GLN A 480 18.90 -20.47 -11.23
N THR A 481 19.85 -19.62 -10.83
CA THR A 481 19.85 -18.17 -11.15
C THR A 481 20.83 -17.77 -12.26
N LEU A 482 21.72 -18.68 -12.66
CA LEU A 482 22.78 -18.39 -13.62
C LEU A 482 22.72 -19.34 -14.81
N ILE A 483 22.74 -18.77 -16.01
CA ILE A 483 22.88 -19.50 -17.26
C ILE A 483 24.33 -19.42 -17.70
N LYS A 484 24.98 -20.56 -17.93
CA LYS A 484 26.37 -20.60 -18.38
C LYS A 484 26.43 -20.45 -19.90
N ILE A 485 27.29 -19.55 -20.39
CA ILE A 485 27.61 -19.37 -21.80
C ILE A 485 29.09 -19.69 -22.02
N VAL A 486 29.39 -20.49 -23.04
CA VAL A 486 30.75 -20.97 -23.31
C VAL A 486 31.20 -20.53 -24.70
N ARG A 487 32.40 -19.95 -24.78
CA ARG A 487 33.06 -19.72 -26.07
C ARG A 487 33.52 -21.09 -26.62
N VAL A 488 32.98 -21.49 -27.77
CA VAL A 488 33.46 -22.62 -28.60
C VAL A 488 34.11 -22.19 -29.92
N GLU A 489 34.83 -23.11 -30.56
CA GLU A 489 35.24 -22.89 -31.96
C GLU A 489 34.02 -22.78 -32.87
N GLN A 490 34.08 -21.93 -33.89
CA GLN A 490 33.04 -21.88 -34.91
C GLN A 490 32.93 -23.26 -35.53
N GLN A 491 31.77 -23.91 -35.35
CA GLN A 491 31.52 -25.18 -36.02
C GLN A 491 31.42 -24.88 -37.51
N SER A 492 32.33 -25.47 -38.28
CA SER A 492 32.22 -25.44 -39.74
C SER A 492 30.99 -26.25 -40.12
N THR A 493 29.93 -25.57 -40.56
CA THR A 493 28.80 -26.23 -41.22
C THR A 493 29.34 -27.01 -42.42
N LYS A 494 29.25 -28.33 -42.35
CA LYS A 494 29.32 -29.20 -43.52
C LYS A 494 28.00 -29.18 -44.26
#